data_AF-A0A126NTF9-F1
#
_entry.id   AF-A0A126NTF9-F1
#
_cell.length_a   1.000
_cell.length_b   1.000
_cell.length_c   1.000
_cell.angle_alpha   90.00
_cell.angle_beta   90.00
_cell.angle_gamma   90.00
#
_symmetry.space_group_name_H-M   'P 1'
#
loop_
_entity.id
_entity.type
_entity.pdbx_description
1 polymer ?
#
loop_
_entity_poly.entity_id
_entity_poly.type
_entity_poly.pdbx_seq_one_letter_code
_entity_poly.pdbx_strand_id
1 'polypeptide(L)' 'MREPILIHTEEDYERAQRRAEELSAKAAGDAALHRDVEAEIAALAEAMLAFELRRDEALE' A
#
# COMPACT_ATOMS: atom_id res chain seq x y z
N MET A 1 -6.60 -10.46 -12.64
CA MET A 1 -6.55 -9.07 -12.15
C MET A 1 -6.53 -9.16 -10.64
N ARG A 2 -5.48 -8.66 -9.97
CA ARG A 2 -5.47 -8.54 -8.50
C ARG A 2 -6.55 -7.51 -8.13
N GLU A 3 -7.32 -7.78 -7.09
CA GLU A 3 -8.35 -6.85 -6.62
C GLU A 3 -7.69 -5.51 -6.25
N PRO A 4 -8.29 -4.36 -6.60
CA PRO A 4 -7.76 -3.06 -6.23
C PRO A 4 -7.76 -2.92 -4.70
N ILE A 5 -6.62 -2.53 -4.14
CA ILE A 5 -6.49 -2.20 -2.72
C ILE A 5 -7.21 -0.87 -2.52
N LEU A 6 -8.24 -0.87 -1.69
CA LEU A 6 -9.03 0.32 -1.36
C LEU A 6 -8.90 0.64 0.12
N ILE A 7 -8.53 1.89 0.42
CA ILE A 7 -8.35 2.42 1.77
C ILE A 7 -9.44 3.44 2.01
N HIS A 8 -10.35 3.15 2.93
CA HIS A 8 -11.51 4.01 3.22
C HIS A 8 -11.46 4.62 4.61
N THR A 9 -10.65 4.06 5.50
CA THR A 9 -10.53 4.49 6.90
C THR A 9 -9.07 4.62 7.30
N GLU A 10 -8.80 5.30 8.42
CA GLU A 10 -7.46 5.36 9.00
C GLU A 10 -6.95 3.97 9.41
N GLU A 11 -7.82 3.09 9.90
CA GLU A 11 -7.44 1.69 10.20
C GLU A 11 -6.99 0.93 8.94
N ASP A 12 -7.65 1.15 7.80
CA ASP A 12 -7.23 0.56 6.51
C ASP A 12 -5.85 1.09 6.11
N TYR A 13 -5.60 2.39 6.34
CA TYR A 13 -4.34 3.05 6.02
C TYR A 13 -3.20 2.49 6.88
N GLU A 14 -3.40 2.35 8.20
CA GLU A 14 -2.42 1.73 9.09
C GLU A 14 -2.15 0.25 8.75
N ARG A 15 -3.18 -0.49 8.33
CA ARG A 15 -2.99 -1.87 7.85
C ARG A 15 -2.20 -1.91 6.55
N ALA A 16 -2.46 -0.99 5.62
CA ALA A 16 -1.71 -0.89 4.37
C ALA A 16 -0.24 -0.52 4.61
N GLN A 17 0.03 0.39 5.54
CA GLN A 17 1.39 0.78 5.92
C GLN A 17 2.18 -0.40 6.51
N ARG A 18 1.62 -1.10 7.49
CA ARG A 18 2.24 -2.31 8.06
C ARG A 18 2.50 -3.37 7.00
N ARG A 19 1.56 -3.56 6.08
CA ARG A 19 1.70 -4.52 4.99
C ARG A 19 2.84 -4.16 4.04
N ALA A 20 2.99 -2.88 3.69
CA ALA A 20 4.08 -2.41 2.85
C ALA A 20 5.45 -2.63 3.52
N GLU A 21 5.55 -2.39 4.83
CA GLU A 21 6.76 -2.65 5.62
C GLU A 21 7.12 -4.13 5.68
N GLU A 22 6.14 -5.00 5.94
CA GLU A 22 6.33 -6.46 5.93
C GLU A 22 6.79 -6.98 4.56
N LEU A 23 6.20 -6.46 3.49
CA LEU A 23 6.55 -6.81 2.12
C LEU A 23 7.98 -6.35 1.78
N SER A 24 8.32 -5.10 2.12
CA SER A 24 9.67 -4.56 1.93
C SER A 24 10.73 -5.38 2.67
N ALA A 25 10.46 -5.74 3.93
CA ALA A 25 11.33 -6.59 4.73
C ALA A 25 11.49 -8.01 4.14
N LYS A 26 10.43 -8.58 3.56
CA LYS A 26 10.48 -9.89 2.87
C LYS A 26 11.29 -9.83 1.58
N ALA A 27 11.12 -8.80 0.76
CA ALA A 27 11.89 -8.63 -0.48
C ALA A 27 13.39 -8.45 -0.23
N ALA A 28 13.77 -7.79 0.88
CA ALA A 28 15.17 -7.65 1.27
C ALA A 28 15.87 -8.99 1.58
N GLY A 29 15.10 -10.03 1.95
CA GLY A 29 15.61 -11.37 2.26
C GLY A 29 15.58 -12.35 1.10
N ASP A 30 14.83 -12.08 0.04
CA ASP A 30 14.64 -12.99 -1.10
C ASP A 30 14.49 -12.22 -2.43
N ALA A 31 15.59 -12.18 -3.19
CA ALA A 31 15.65 -11.52 -4.49
C ALA A 31 14.74 -12.15 -5.56
N ALA A 32 14.28 -13.39 -5.39
CA ALA A 32 13.34 -14.01 -6.34
C ALA A 32 11.90 -13.47 -6.16
N LEU A 33 11.57 -12.95 -4.97
CA LEU A 33 10.26 -12.37 -4.67
C LEU A 33 10.18 -10.87 -5.02
N HIS A 34 11.29 -10.25 -5.43
CA HIS A 34 11.41 -8.79 -5.56
C HIS A 34 10.37 -8.17 -6.50
N ARG A 35 10.12 -8.78 -7.67
CA ARG A 35 9.25 -8.17 -8.70
C ARG A 35 7.76 -8.16 -8.33
N ASP A 36 7.27 -9.26 -7.75
CA ASP A 36 5.85 -9.35 -7.35
C ASP A 36 5.58 -8.55 -6.06
N VAL A 37 6.59 -8.45 -5.19
CA VAL A 37 6.54 -7.65 -3.96
C VAL A 37 6.57 -6.15 -4.28
N GLU A 38 7.44 -5.71 -5.18
CA GLU A 38 7.48 -4.31 -5.63
C GLU A 38 6.15 -3.87 -6.23
N ALA A 39 5.50 -4.74 -7.03
CA ALA A 39 4.19 -4.45 -7.59
C ALA A 39 3.09 -4.34 -6.51
N GLU A 40 3.17 -5.15 -5.45
CA GLU A 40 2.23 -5.08 -4.32
C GLU A 40 2.46 -3.84 -3.45
N ILE A 41 3.71 -3.46 -3.22
CA ILE A 41 4.08 -2.22 -2.52
C ILE A 41 3.61 -1.00 -3.30
N ALA A 42 3.81 -1.00 -4.63
CA ALA A 42 3.35 0.09 -5.50
C ALA A 42 1.82 0.25 -5.43
N ALA A 43 1.08 -0.85 -5.49
CA ALA A 43 -0.38 -0.82 -5.38
C ALA A 43 -0.86 -0.32 -4.00
N LEU A 44 -0.16 -0.67 -2.91
CA LEU A 44 -0.43 -0.14 -1.57
C LEU A 44 -0.17 1.37 -1.50
N ALA A 45 0.95 1.84 -2.07
CA ALA A 45 1.30 3.25 -2.10
C ALA A 45 0.28 4.08 -2.89
N GLU A 46 -0.18 3.58 -4.04
CA GLU A 46 -1.24 4.22 -4.83
C GLU A 46 -2.56 4.33 -4.05
N ALA A 47 -2.95 3.27 -3.33
CA ALA A 47 -4.17 3.26 -2.51
C ALA A 47 -4.07 4.24 -1.34
N MET A 48 -2.90 4.33 -0.70
CA MET A 48 -2.63 5.26 0.42
C MET A 48 -2.69 6.71 -0.06
N LEU A 49 -2.04 7.02 -1.18
CA LEU A 49 -2.09 8.34 -1.80
C LEU A 49 -3.53 8.74 -2.18
N ALA A 50 -4.29 7.83 -2.77
CA ALA A 50 -5.68 8.10 -3.12
C ALA A 50 -6.57 8.39 -1.89
N PHE A 51 -6.27 7.78 -0.73
CA PHE A 51 -6.95 8.09 0.52
C PHE A 51 -6.56 9.47 1.06
N GLU A 52 -5.26 9.81 1.06
CA GLU A 52 -4.78 11.12 1.49
C GLU A 52 -5.37 12.26 0.67
N LEU A 53 -5.40 12.13 -0.67
CA LEU A 53 -6.01 13.12 -1.55
C LEU A 53 -7.49 13.34 -1.24
N ARG A 54 -8.26 12.26 -1.00
CA ARG A 54 -9.67 12.37 -0.59
C ARG A 54 -9.82 13.05 0.77
N ARG A 55 -8.88 12.83 1.69
CA ARG A 55 -8.90 13.44 3.02
C ARG A 55 -8.60 14.93 2.95
N ASP A 56 -7.63 15.32 2.13
CA ASP A 56 -7.27 16.71 1.90
C ASP A 56 -8.40 17.48 1.20
N GLU A 57 -9.03 16.89 0.18
CA GLU A 57 -10.23 17.46 -0.48
C GLU A 57 -11.43 17.63 0.47
N ALA A 58 -11.56 16.77 1.50
CA ALA A 58 -12.64 16.87 2.49
C ALA A 58 -12.42 17.98 3.54
N LEU A 59 -11.22 18.57 3.58
CA LEU A 59 -10.84 19.62 4.53
C LEU A 59 -10.83 21.04 3.91
N GLU A 60 -11.00 21.17 2.59
CA GLU A 60 -11.23 22.44 1.86
C GLU A 60 -12.73 22.79 1.74
#